data_AF-A0A3C0W9C1-F1
#
_entry.id   AF-A0A3C0W9C1-F1
#
_cell.length_a   1.000
_cell.length_b   1.000
_cell.length_c   1.000
_cell.angle_alpha   90.00
_cell.angle_beta   90.00
_cell.angle_gamma   90.00
#
_symmetry.space_group_name_H-M   'P 1'
#
loop_
_entity.id
_entity.type
_entity.pdbx_description
1 polymer ?
#
loop_
_entity_poly.entity_id
_entity_poly.type
_entity_poly.pdbx_seq_one_letter_code
_entity_poly.pdbx_strand_id
1 'polypeptide(L)'
;STRRGEALRSASDEAFHAHLTRRFGDFLGGLTIEGPRFVYPLSLQLAESLTAPRMAIIGDAAHGVHPVAGQGLNMGLKDVAALSEVLTEAARIGEDIGSELVLERYARWRRFDTAALAAGFDGFVRLFSNDIAPVRLARDLGMAAVNRIAPLRRAF
;
A
#
# COMPACT_ATOMS: atom_id res chain seq x y z
N SER A 1 -7.43 12.93 -5.86
CA SER A 1 -7.94 12.76 -7.23
C SER A 1 -6.87 13.17 -8.23
N THR A 2 -6.60 12.33 -9.23
CA THR A 2 -5.56 12.51 -10.26
C THR A 2 -5.66 13.87 -10.96
N ARG A 3 -6.89 14.37 -11.21
CA ARG A 3 -7.13 15.69 -11.82
C ARG A 3 -6.55 16.85 -11.01
N ARG A 4 -6.71 16.82 -9.67
CA ARG A 4 -6.12 17.83 -8.78
C ARG A 4 -4.60 17.72 -8.75
N GLY A 5 -4.06 16.50 -8.81
CA GLY A 5 -2.61 16.24 -8.90
C GLY A 5 -2.01 16.83 -10.18
N GLU A 6 -2.62 16.56 -11.33
CA GLU A 6 -2.19 17.11 -12.62
C GLU A 6 -2.21 18.64 -12.65
N ALA A 7 -3.27 19.26 -12.11
CA ALA A 7 -3.37 20.72 -12.01
C ALA A 7 -2.25 21.33 -11.15
N LEU A 8 -1.81 20.64 -10.09
CA LEU A 8 -0.69 21.05 -9.25
C LEU A 8 0.67 20.80 -9.92
N ARG A 9 0.79 19.74 -10.71
CA ARG A 9 2.01 19.45 -11.48
C ARG A 9 2.31 20.56 -12.48
N SER A 10 1.27 21.06 -13.16
CA SER A 10 1.37 22.14 -14.15
C SER A 10 1.29 23.55 -13.56
N ALA A 11 1.13 23.70 -12.24
CA ALA A 11 1.07 25.01 -11.60
C ALA A 11 2.44 25.70 -11.60
N SER A 12 2.44 27.03 -11.49
CA SER A 12 3.70 27.76 -11.24
C SER A 12 4.31 27.35 -9.90
N ASP A 13 5.61 27.61 -9.74
CA ASP A 13 6.33 27.26 -8.53
C ASP A 13 5.78 27.97 -7.30
N GLU A 14 5.36 29.23 -7.45
CA GLU A 14 4.74 30.04 -6.40
C GLU A 14 3.37 29.47 -6.01
N ALA A 15 2.55 29.10 -6.99
CA ALA A 15 1.22 28.56 -6.75
C ALA A 15 1.29 27.19 -6.05
N PHE A 16 2.24 26.35 -6.47
CA PHE A 16 2.48 25.05 -5.85
C PHE A 16 3.05 25.19 -4.43
N HIS A 17 4.01 26.10 -4.23
CA HIS A 17 4.59 26.40 -2.91
C HIS A 17 3.56 26.94 -1.92
N ALA A 18 2.72 27.88 -2.35
CA ALA A 18 1.61 28.39 -1.54
C ALA A 18 0.60 27.28 -1.19
N HIS A 19 0.32 26.38 -2.14
CA HIS A 19 -0.56 25.23 -1.89
C HIS A 19 0.03 24.27 -0.84
N LEU A 20 1.32 23.93 -0.96
CA LEU A 20 2.03 23.08 0.00
C LEU A 20 2.09 23.72 1.38
N THR A 21 2.50 24.99 1.47
CA THR A 21 2.60 25.74 2.72
C THR A 21 1.26 25.78 3.44
N ARG A 22 0.15 26.02 2.71
CA ARG A 22 -1.19 25.96 3.30
C ARG A 22 -1.58 24.57 3.78
N ARG A 23 -1.13 23.51 3.11
CA ARG A 23 -1.55 22.13 3.41
C ARG A 23 -0.76 21.49 4.54
N PHE A 24 0.55 21.76 4.60
CA PHE A 24 1.44 21.32 5.65
C PHE A 24 1.32 22.22 6.88
N GLY A 25 1.17 23.55 6.71
CA GLY A 25 1.23 24.49 7.82
C GLY A 25 2.67 24.85 8.17
N ASP A 26 2.86 25.45 9.34
CA ASP A 26 4.12 26.03 9.81
C ASP A 26 4.99 25.08 10.67
N PHE A 27 4.50 23.86 10.95
CA PHE A 27 5.14 22.94 11.90
C PHE A 27 6.50 22.37 11.47
N LEU A 28 6.86 22.45 10.18
CA LEU A 28 8.15 21.97 9.64
C LEU A 28 9.12 23.12 9.28
N GLY A 29 8.75 24.38 9.53
CA GLY A 29 9.55 25.54 9.11
C GLY A 29 9.44 25.86 7.61
N GLY A 30 10.50 26.42 7.03
CA GLY A 30 10.53 26.82 5.62
C GLY A 30 10.57 25.62 4.67
N LEU A 31 9.54 25.47 3.84
CA LEU A 31 9.47 24.44 2.80
C LEU A 31 10.30 24.86 1.58
N THR A 32 11.24 24.03 1.16
CA THR A 32 11.93 24.13 -0.13
C THR A 32 11.62 22.90 -0.98
N ILE A 33 11.40 23.11 -2.27
CA ILE A 33 11.13 22.01 -3.21
C ILE A 33 12.43 21.69 -3.93
N GLU A 34 12.92 20.47 -3.74
CA GLU A 34 14.09 19.96 -4.43
C GLU A 34 13.66 18.89 -5.44
N GLY A 35 13.84 19.18 -6.73
CA GLY A 35 13.59 18.24 -7.82
C GLY A 35 12.23 18.36 -8.53
N PRO A 36 12.00 17.53 -9.57
CA PRO A 36 10.81 17.59 -10.40
C PRO A 36 9.55 17.06 -9.71
N ARG A 37 8.38 17.54 -10.16
CA ARG A 37 7.06 17.13 -9.66
C ARG A 37 6.55 15.92 -10.43
N PHE A 38 6.24 14.84 -9.72
CA PHE A 38 5.63 13.65 -10.28
C PHE A 38 4.21 13.47 -9.77
N VAL A 39 3.33 13.04 -10.67
CA VAL A 39 1.96 12.65 -10.35
C VAL A 39 1.80 11.23 -10.80
N TYR A 40 1.32 10.40 -9.90
CA TYR A 40 1.02 9.02 -10.19
C TYR A 40 -0.37 8.68 -9.65
N PRO A 41 -1.18 7.94 -10.41
CA PRO A 41 -2.48 7.50 -9.93
C PRO A 41 -2.30 6.48 -8.81
N LEU A 42 -3.04 6.64 -7.70
CA LEU A 42 -3.13 5.57 -6.71
C LEU A 42 -3.84 4.37 -7.36
N SER A 43 -3.11 3.29 -7.56
CA SER A 43 -3.62 2.01 -8.03
C SER A 43 -3.18 0.89 -7.09
N LEU A 44 -4.03 -0.12 -7.00
CA LEU A 44 -3.71 -1.40 -6.40
C LEU A 44 -3.92 -2.47 -7.47
N GLN A 45 -2.87 -3.21 -7.77
CA GLN A 45 -2.90 -4.38 -8.64
C GLN A 45 -2.57 -5.61 -7.81
N LEU A 46 -3.40 -6.64 -7.91
CA LEU A 46 -3.20 -7.91 -7.24
C LEU A 46 -3.33 -8.99 -8.30
N ALA A 47 -2.43 -9.96 -8.29
CA ALA A 47 -2.55 -11.10 -9.17
C ALA A 47 -3.76 -11.96 -8.76
N GLU A 48 -4.51 -12.44 -9.74
CA GLU A 48 -5.68 -13.30 -9.52
C GLU A 48 -5.27 -14.67 -8.97
N SER A 49 -4.15 -15.21 -9.46
CA SER A 49 -3.52 -16.42 -8.96
C SER A 49 -2.05 -16.17 -8.65
N LEU A 50 -1.62 -16.61 -7.47
CA LEU A 50 -0.21 -16.53 -7.04
C LEU A 50 0.63 -17.72 -7.54
N THR A 51 -0.02 -18.73 -8.12
CA THR A 51 0.60 -19.99 -8.49
C THR A 51 0.00 -20.55 -9.78
N ALA A 52 0.81 -21.31 -10.51
CA ALA A 52 0.41 -22.15 -11.62
C ALA A 52 1.23 -23.46 -11.56
N PRO A 53 0.98 -24.47 -12.41
CA PRO A 53 1.77 -25.70 -12.40
C PRO A 53 3.27 -25.41 -12.47
N ARG A 54 3.99 -25.77 -11.40
CA ARG A 54 5.43 -25.53 -11.22
C ARG A 54 5.87 -24.06 -11.27
N MET A 55 4.99 -23.11 -10.99
CA MET A 55 5.27 -21.68 -11.04
C MET A 55 4.65 -20.96 -9.85
N ALA A 56 5.40 -20.06 -9.22
CA ALA A 56 4.92 -19.14 -8.20
C ALA A 56 5.34 -17.71 -8.56
N ILE A 57 4.47 -16.74 -8.29
CA ILE A 57 4.77 -15.31 -8.42
C ILE A 57 4.86 -14.66 -7.04
N ILE A 58 5.81 -13.73 -6.90
CA ILE A 58 6.15 -13.05 -5.65
C ILE A 58 6.46 -11.57 -5.92
N GLY A 59 6.42 -10.74 -4.88
CA GLY A 59 6.81 -9.34 -4.96
C GLY A 59 5.91 -8.53 -5.90
N ASP A 60 6.50 -7.61 -6.65
CA ASP A 60 5.75 -6.68 -7.52
C ASP A 60 4.97 -7.40 -8.63
N ALA A 61 5.37 -8.63 -8.99
CA ALA A 61 4.63 -9.47 -9.93
C ALA A 61 3.33 -10.02 -9.33
N ALA A 62 3.31 -10.25 -8.01
CA ALA A 62 2.13 -10.71 -7.28
C ALA A 62 1.24 -9.52 -6.83
N HIS A 63 1.86 -8.39 -6.51
CA HIS A 63 1.17 -7.25 -5.91
C HIS A 63 1.81 -5.92 -6.37
N GLY A 64 1.14 -5.19 -7.26
CA GLY A 64 1.49 -3.83 -7.64
C GLY A 64 0.81 -2.82 -6.73
N VAL A 65 1.47 -2.42 -5.64
CA VAL A 65 0.96 -1.35 -4.77
C VAL A 65 1.63 -0.04 -5.15
N HIS A 66 0.85 0.97 -5.55
CA HIS A 66 1.39 2.30 -5.78
C HIS A 66 2.13 2.81 -4.52
N PRO A 67 3.34 3.39 -4.61
CA PRO A 67 4.19 3.68 -3.47
C PRO A 67 3.52 4.57 -2.42
N VAL A 68 2.94 3.91 -1.42
CA VAL A 68 2.70 4.44 -0.10
C VAL A 68 3.83 3.87 0.74
N ALA A 69 4.93 4.60 0.84
CA ALA A 69 6.01 4.39 1.82
C ALA A 69 6.57 2.95 1.95
N GLY A 70 7.17 2.40 0.88
CA GLY A 70 8.02 1.20 0.98
C GLY A 70 7.30 -0.13 1.28
N GLN A 71 5.97 -0.16 1.18
CA GLN A 71 5.17 -1.38 1.45
C GLN A 71 5.40 -2.50 0.43
N GLY A 72 5.72 -2.18 -0.83
CA GLY A 72 5.96 -3.19 -1.89
C GLY A 72 7.16 -4.11 -1.57
N LEU A 73 8.28 -3.54 -1.14
CA LEU A 73 9.45 -4.31 -0.71
C LEU A 73 9.12 -5.22 0.49
N ASN A 74 8.43 -4.69 1.50
CA ASN A 74 8.04 -5.48 2.67
C ASN A 74 7.11 -6.63 2.30
N MET A 75 6.20 -6.43 1.34
CA MET A 75 5.34 -7.51 0.83
C MET A 75 6.15 -8.57 0.08
N GLY A 76 7.07 -8.16 -0.80
CA GLY A 76 7.95 -9.09 -1.51
C GLY A 76 8.82 -9.91 -0.57
N LEU A 77 9.34 -9.32 0.50
CA LEU A 77 10.10 -10.05 1.53
C LEU A 77 9.24 -11.08 2.26
N LYS A 78 7.98 -10.77 2.56
CA LYS A 78 7.03 -11.74 3.12
C LYS A 78 6.71 -12.86 2.13
N ASP A 79 6.56 -12.54 0.85
CA ASP A 79 6.34 -13.56 -0.20
C ASP A 79 7.53 -14.52 -0.29
N VAL A 80 8.77 -14.00 -0.26
CA VAL A 80 10.00 -14.81 -0.24
C VAL A 80 10.05 -15.70 1.00
N ALA A 81 9.84 -15.13 2.19
CA ALA A 81 9.88 -15.89 3.44
C ALA A 81 8.85 -17.04 3.41
N ALA A 82 7.62 -16.74 2.99
CA ALA A 82 6.53 -17.71 2.88
C ALA A 82 6.85 -18.84 1.88
N LEU A 83 7.32 -18.49 0.69
CA LEU A 83 7.64 -19.47 -0.34
C LEU A 83 8.83 -20.33 0.08
N SER A 84 9.89 -19.74 0.64
CA SER A 84 11.06 -20.48 1.12
C SER A 84 10.71 -21.49 2.20
N GLU A 85 9.83 -21.15 3.14
CA GLU A 85 9.37 -22.07 4.18
C GLU A 85 8.60 -23.26 3.59
N VAL A 86 7.64 -22.99 2.71
CA VAL A 86 6.84 -24.03 2.03
C VAL A 86 7.72 -24.98 1.21
N LEU A 87 8.67 -24.43 0.44
CA LEU A 87 9.54 -25.25 -0.41
C LEU A 87 10.55 -26.07 0.42
N THR A 88 11.06 -25.50 1.51
CA THR A 88 12.00 -26.19 2.41
C THR A 88 11.32 -27.36 3.10
N GLU A 89 10.10 -27.16 3.59
CA GLU A 89 9.32 -28.22 4.23
C GLU A 89 8.95 -29.33 3.24
N ALA A 90 8.47 -28.98 2.04
CA ALA A 90 8.16 -29.94 0.99
C ALA A 90 9.40 -30.79 0.61
N ALA A 91 10.55 -30.14 0.43
CA ALA A 91 11.80 -30.84 0.14
C ALA A 91 12.22 -31.79 1.28
N ARG A 92 12.02 -31.39 2.53
CA ARG A 92 12.38 -32.19 3.72
C ARG A 92 11.58 -33.49 3.83
N ILE A 93 10.32 -33.49 3.41
CA ILE A 93 9.43 -34.65 3.46
C ILE A 93 9.33 -35.42 2.14
N GLY A 94 10.08 -34.99 1.11
CA GLY A 94 10.15 -35.67 -0.20
C GLY A 94 8.97 -35.37 -1.14
N GLU A 95 8.24 -34.28 -0.91
CA GLU A 95 7.21 -33.81 -1.85
C GLU A 95 7.84 -33.15 -3.09
N ASP A 96 7.13 -33.17 -4.22
CA ASP A 96 7.52 -32.38 -5.39
C ASP A 96 7.25 -30.90 -5.11
N ILE A 97 8.33 -30.13 -4.98
CA ILE A 97 8.31 -28.68 -4.72
C ILE A 97 7.55 -27.88 -5.78
N GLY A 98 7.41 -28.41 -7.00
CA GLY A 98 6.66 -27.78 -8.08
C GLY A 98 5.20 -28.24 -8.16
N SER A 99 4.77 -29.15 -7.30
CA SER A 99 3.39 -29.65 -7.31
C SER A 99 2.40 -28.55 -6.92
N GLU A 100 1.22 -28.61 -7.53
CA GLU A 100 0.14 -27.67 -7.26
C GLU A 100 -0.23 -27.65 -5.77
N LEU A 101 -0.23 -28.82 -5.12
CA LEU A 101 -0.50 -28.96 -3.68
C LEU A 101 0.52 -28.24 -2.80
N VAL A 102 1.81 -28.26 -3.15
CA VAL A 102 2.85 -27.53 -2.41
C VAL A 102 2.69 -26.04 -2.63
N LEU A 103 2.57 -25.60 -3.88
CA LEU A 103 2.47 -24.18 -4.20
C LEU A 103 1.16 -23.55 -3.66
N GLU A 104 0.07 -24.30 -3.59
CA GLU A 104 -1.18 -23.82 -2.98
C GLU A 104 -1.03 -23.51 -1.48
N ARG A 105 -0.11 -24.19 -0.76
CA ARG A 105 0.20 -23.86 0.65
C ARG A 105 0.75 -22.44 0.75
N TYR A 106 1.68 -22.08 -0.14
CA TYR A 106 2.19 -20.71 -0.25
C TYR A 106 1.06 -19.72 -0.57
N ALA A 107 0.27 -19.99 -1.62
CA ALA A 107 -0.83 -19.10 -2.01
C ALA A 107 -1.83 -18.87 -0.86
N ARG A 108 -2.18 -19.94 -0.12
CA ARG A 108 -3.09 -19.86 1.03
C ARG A 108 -2.54 -19.00 2.15
N TRP A 109 -1.24 -19.08 2.42
CA TRP A 109 -0.58 -18.23 3.41
C TRP A 109 -0.65 -16.75 3.04
N ARG A 110 -0.54 -16.43 1.75
CA ARG A 110 -0.59 -15.05 1.27
C ARG A 110 -2.01 -14.50 1.10
N ARG A 111 -3.02 -15.34 0.85
CA ARG A 111 -4.42 -14.92 0.62
C ARG A 111 -4.95 -13.96 1.69
N PHE A 112 -4.67 -14.21 2.97
CA PHE A 112 -5.13 -13.33 4.05
C PHE A 112 -4.47 -11.95 3.98
N ASP A 113 -3.15 -11.92 3.80
CA ASP A 113 -2.39 -10.67 3.66
C ASP A 113 -2.83 -9.87 2.43
N THR A 114 -3.02 -10.53 1.30
CA THR A 114 -3.53 -9.93 0.06
C THR A 114 -4.94 -9.35 0.26
N ALA A 115 -5.84 -10.06 0.93
CA ALA A 115 -7.20 -9.60 1.20
C ALA A 115 -7.24 -8.44 2.20
N ALA A 116 -6.44 -8.50 3.26
CA ALA A 116 -6.33 -7.42 4.25
C ALA A 116 -5.80 -6.13 3.61
N LEU A 117 -4.80 -6.25 2.73
CA LEU A 117 -4.28 -5.12 1.96
C LEU A 117 -5.35 -4.52 1.05
N ALA A 118 -6.08 -5.36 0.31
CA ALA A 118 -7.15 -4.91 -0.57
C ALA A 118 -8.23 -4.13 0.19
N ALA A 119 -8.68 -4.67 1.33
CA ALA A 119 -9.67 -4.04 2.18
C ALA A 119 -9.16 -2.72 2.79
N GLY A 120 -7.90 -2.70 3.26
CA GLY A 120 -7.26 -1.50 3.79
C GLY A 120 -7.14 -0.39 2.75
N PHE A 121 -6.74 -0.74 1.53
CA PHE A 121 -6.62 0.21 0.42
C PHE A 121 -7.98 0.76 -0.03
N ASP A 122 -9.00 -0.08 -0.22
CA ASP A 122 -10.36 0.37 -0.55
C ASP A 122 -10.93 1.29 0.55
N GLY A 123 -10.74 0.92 1.82
CA GLY A 123 -11.10 1.75 2.96
C GLY A 123 -10.41 3.11 2.95
N PHE A 124 -9.09 3.13 2.70
CA PHE A 124 -8.32 4.37 2.59
C PHE A 124 -8.81 5.24 1.43
N VAL A 125 -8.94 4.67 0.23
CA VAL A 125 -9.42 5.40 -0.95
C VAL A 125 -10.81 5.98 -0.70
N ARG A 126 -11.75 5.22 -0.12
CA ARG A 126 -13.09 5.72 0.21
C ARG A 126 -13.07 6.80 1.28
N LEU A 127 -12.30 6.64 2.34
CA LEU A 127 -12.24 7.62 3.43
C LEU A 127 -11.66 8.96 2.99
N PHE A 128 -10.67 8.95 2.09
CA PHE A 128 -9.95 10.15 1.66
C PHE A 128 -10.41 10.73 0.31
N SER A 129 -11.20 9.99 -0.48
CA SER A 129 -11.69 10.46 -1.78
C SER A 129 -13.12 11.01 -1.76
N ASN A 130 -13.82 10.92 -0.63
CA ASN A 130 -15.20 11.43 -0.49
C ASN A 130 -15.24 12.77 0.25
N ASP A 131 -15.97 13.74 -0.31
CA ASP A 131 -16.17 15.08 0.27
C ASP A 131 -17.51 15.21 1.04
N ILE A 132 -18.22 14.10 1.27
CA ILE A 132 -19.53 14.07 1.96
C ILE A 132 -19.36 14.47 3.43
N ALA A 133 -20.13 15.46 3.89
CA ALA A 133 -19.93 16.10 5.18
C ALA A 133 -19.90 15.16 6.42
N PRO A 134 -20.77 14.12 6.53
CA PRO A 134 -20.69 13.17 7.64
C PRO A 134 -19.41 12.33 7.65
N VAL A 135 -18.93 11.89 6.48
CA VAL A 135 -17.70 11.10 6.34
C VAL A 135 -16.48 11.93 6.69
N ARG A 136 -16.46 13.21 6.28
CA ARG A 136 -15.41 14.16 6.64
C ARG A 136 -15.34 14.39 8.15
N LEU A 137 -16.49 14.59 8.81
CA LEU A 137 -16.56 14.75 10.26
C LEU A 137 -16.09 13.49 11.01
N ALA A 138 -16.54 12.31 10.58
CA ALA A 138 -16.10 11.04 11.15
C ALA A 138 -14.59 10.82 10.99
N ARG A 139 -14.03 11.14 9.82
CA ARG A 139 -12.58 11.08 9.56
C ARG A 139 -11.81 12.03 10.47
N ASP A 140 -12.24 13.28 10.57
CA ASP A 140 -11.53 14.30 11.33
C ASP A 140 -11.58 13.99 12.85
N LEU A 141 -12.71 13.48 13.36
CA LEU A 141 -12.84 12.96 14.72
C LEU A 141 -11.99 11.70 14.96
N GLY A 142 -11.97 10.77 14.00
CA GLY A 142 -11.15 9.55 14.07
C GLY A 142 -9.66 9.87 14.13
N MET A 143 -9.17 10.76 13.26
CA MET A 143 -7.78 11.22 13.27
C MET A 143 -7.42 11.95 14.57
N ALA A 144 -8.34 12.77 15.11
CA ALA A 144 -8.14 13.42 16.40
C ALA A 144 -8.07 12.41 17.56
N ALA A 145 -8.86 11.33 17.52
CA ALA A 145 -8.84 10.26 18.50
C ALA A 145 -7.54 9.43 18.43
N VAL A 146 -7.11 9.03 17.23
CA VAL A 146 -5.83 8.31 17.01
C VAL A 146 -4.65 9.15 17.51
N ASN A 147 -4.65 10.45 17.22
CA ASN A 147 -3.61 11.35 17.70
C ASN A 147 -3.64 11.56 19.23
N ARG A 148 -4.78 11.39 19.91
CA ARG A 148 -4.88 11.56 21.37
C ARG A 148 -4.63 10.28 22.17
N ILE A 149 -4.86 9.11 21.58
CA ILE A 149 -4.80 7.82 22.28
C ILE A 149 -3.50 7.10 21.90
N ALA A 150 -2.53 7.06 22.82
CA ALA A 150 -1.19 6.50 22.58
C ALA A 150 -1.17 5.03 22.09
N PRO A 151 -2.04 4.12 22.57
CA PRO A 151 -2.15 2.76 22.01
C PRO A 151 -2.60 2.73 20.56
N LEU A 152 -3.56 3.59 20.17
CA LEU A 152 -4.03 3.69 18.80
C LEU A 152 -2.92 4.25 17.90
N ARG A 153 -2.19 5.27 18.35
CA ARG A 153 -1.03 5.81 17.63
C ARG A 153 0.09 4.80 17.38
N ARG A 154 0.20 3.73 18.18
CA ARG A 154 1.18 2.65 17.98
C ARG A 154 0.71 1.54 17.03
N ALA A 155 -0.60 1.45 16.79
CA ALA A 155 -1.20 0.44 15.93
C ALA A 155 -1.33 0.91 14.47
N PHE A 156 -1.19 2.21 14.23
CA PHE A 156 -1.07 2.86 12.91
C PHE A 156 0.39 3.19 12.61
#